data_AF-A0A7Y3H582-F1
#
_entry.id   AF-A0A7Y3H582-F1
#
_cell.length_a   1.000
_cell.length_b   1.000
_cell.length_c   1.000
_cell.angle_alpha   90.00
_cell.angle_beta   90.00
_cell.angle_gamma   90.00
#
_symmetry.space_group_name_H-M   'P 1'
#
loop_
_entity.id
_entity.type
_entity.pdbx_description
1 polymer ?
#
loop_
_entity_poly.entity_id
_entity_poly.type
_entity_poly.pdbx_seq_one_letter_code
_entity_poly.pdbx_strand_id
1 'polypeptide(L)'
;MQYASVVMNKVWKLAQTMGYSDFFSNEDTGGLTDDHLFVNTMGRIPMIDIINQPKGSRTGFGPHWHTHDDDMDAIDKRTLKVVGQVVAATIYKESDGSIKAFE
;
A
#
# COMPACT_ATOMS: atom_id res chain seq x y z
N MET A 1 4.48 2.88 11.65
CA MET A 1 5.58 2.09 11.03
C MET A 1 6.25 1.20 12.07
N GLN A 2 6.06 -0.13 12.01
CA GLN A 2 6.61 -1.05 13.03
C GLN A 2 7.62 -2.07 12.49
N TYR A 3 7.38 -2.66 11.32
CA TYR A 3 8.20 -3.78 10.82
C TYR A 3 9.00 -3.48 9.54
N ALA A 4 8.41 -2.80 8.56
CA ALA A 4 8.97 -2.66 7.21
C ALA A 4 9.08 -1.19 6.75
N SER A 5 9.57 -0.29 7.61
CA SER A 5 9.67 1.15 7.32
C SER A 5 10.51 1.46 6.08
N VAL A 6 11.61 0.73 5.86
CA VAL A 6 12.48 0.89 4.67
C VAL A 6 11.71 0.55 3.39
N VAL A 7 10.93 -0.53 3.39
CA VAL A 7 10.10 -0.94 2.25
C VAL A 7 8.98 0.08 2.00
N MET A 8 8.29 0.50 3.07
CA MET A 8 7.20 1.49 2.98
C MET A 8 7.70 2.81 2.39
N ASN A 9 8.78 3.37 2.93
CA ASN A 9 9.36 4.62 2.47
C ASN A 9 9.79 4.55 1.00
N LYS A 10 10.35 3.43 0.57
CA LYS A 10 10.75 3.20 -0.82
C LYS A 10 9.53 3.24 -1.75
N VAL A 11 8.49 2.46 -1.44
CA VAL A 11 7.26 2.39 -2.24
C VAL A 11 6.53 3.73 -2.27
N TRP A 12 6.31 4.35 -1.11
CA TRP A 12 5.59 5.63 -1.02
C TRP A 12 6.33 6.76 -1.73
N LYS A 13 7.66 6.87 -1.57
CA LYS A 13 8.45 7.89 -2.25
C LYS A 13 8.41 7.74 -3.76
N LEU A 14 8.45 6.50 -4.26
CA LEU A 14 8.28 6.23 -5.69
C LEU A 14 6.90 6.66 -6.17
N ALA A 15 5.84 6.32 -5.42
CA ALA A 15 4.48 6.77 -5.73
C ALA A 15 4.35 8.30 -5.78
N GLN A 16 4.97 9.03 -4.83
CA GLN A 16 5.01 10.50 -4.86
C GLN A 16 5.69 11.02 -6.13
N THR A 17 6.83 10.42 -6.50
CA THR A 17 7.60 10.82 -7.70
C THR A 17 6.81 10.57 -8.98
N MET A 18 5.94 9.55 -8.99
CA MET A 18 5.05 9.23 -10.10
C MET A 18 3.78 10.10 -10.14
N GLY A 19 3.58 11.01 -9.17
CA GLY A 19 2.42 11.89 -9.10
C GLY A 19 1.17 11.27 -8.49
N TYR A 20 1.31 10.21 -7.67
CA TYR A 20 0.20 9.47 -7.07
C TYR A 20 0.03 9.73 -5.56
N SER A 21 0.36 10.94 -5.11
CA SER A 21 0.21 11.41 -3.73
C SER A 21 -1.24 11.36 -3.22
N ASP A 22 -2.21 11.40 -4.14
CA ASP A 22 -3.65 11.30 -3.85
C ASP A 22 -4.09 9.88 -3.49
N PHE A 23 -3.34 8.85 -3.88
CA PHE A 23 -3.59 7.44 -3.51
C PHE A 23 -2.64 6.95 -2.42
N PHE A 24 -1.36 7.31 -2.49
CA PHE A 24 -0.35 6.94 -1.51
C PHE A 24 -0.10 8.10 -0.55
N SER A 25 -1.05 8.33 0.36
CA SER A 25 -0.95 9.42 1.33
C SER A 25 0.10 9.13 2.42
N ASN A 26 0.82 10.17 2.86
CA ASN A 26 1.73 10.09 4.03
C ASN A 26 1.00 10.31 5.37
N GLU A 27 -0.33 10.28 5.38
CA GLU A 27 -1.11 10.32 6.61
C GLU A 27 -0.97 9.01 7.38
N ASP A 28 -0.69 9.12 8.69
CA ASP A 28 -0.70 7.96 9.58
C ASP A 28 -2.12 7.43 9.72
N THR A 29 -2.28 6.13 9.48
CA THR A 29 -3.53 5.40 9.72
C THR A 29 -3.42 4.53 10.96
N GLY A 30 -4.55 3.97 11.40
CA GLY A 30 -4.55 2.98 12.48
C GLY A 30 -3.81 1.71 12.06
N GLY A 31 -3.23 1.00 13.04
CA GLY A 31 -2.70 -0.34 12.80
C GLY A 31 -3.81 -1.31 12.43
N LEU A 32 -3.51 -2.25 11.52
CA LEU A 32 -4.44 -3.26 11.05
C LEU A 32 -3.80 -4.66 11.18
N THR A 33 -4.57 -5.61 11.70
CA THR A 33 -4.21 -7.03 11.61
C THR A 33 -4.59 -7.53 10.22
N ASP A 34 -3.58 -7.89 9.44
CA ASP A 34 -3.72 -8.53 8.13
C ASP A 34 -2.56 -9.52 7.94
N ASP A 35 -2.51 -10.22 6.81
CA ASP A 35 -1.52 -11.27 6.51
C ASP A 35 -0.08 -10.81 6.72
N HIS A 36 0.21 -9.54 6.42
CA HIS A 36 1.54 -8.96 6.60
C HIS A 36 2.05 -9.06 8.05
N LEU A 37 1.17 -9.04 9.06
CA LEU A 37 1.57 -9.18 10.45
C LEU A 37 2.26 -10.53 10.69
N PHE A 38 1.68 -11.62 10.19
CA PHE A 38 2.22 -12.96 10.38
C PHE A 38 3.47 -13.19 9.54
N VAL A 39 3.53 -12.64 8.33
CA VAL A 39 4.75 -12.70 7.50
C VAL A 39 5.91 -11.94 8.17
N ASN A 40 5.66 -10.78 8.76
CA ASN A 40 6.68 -10.03 9.50
C ASN A 40 7.11 -10.75 10.79
N THR A 41 6.17 -11.25 11.59
CA THR A 41 6.47 -11.77 12.94
C THR A 41 6.93 -13.23 12.96
N MET A 42 6.31 -14.09 12.15
CA MET A 42 6.64 -15.51 12.05
C MET A 42 7.63 -15.77 10.92
N GLY A 43 7.34 -15.22 9.73
CA GLY A 43 8.17 -15.39 8.53
C GLY A 43 9.48 -14.58 8.57
N ARG A 44 9.54 -13.52 9.39
CA ARG A 44 10.68 -12.60 9.48
C ARG A 44 11.06 -11.94 8.15
N ILE A 45 10.07 -11.73 7.28
CA ILE A 45 10.23 -11.04 6.00
C ILE A 45 9.57 -9.66 6.12
N PRO A 46 10.30 -8.55 5.91
CA PRO A 46 9.73 -7.21 5.91
C PRO A 46 8.64 -7.08 4.84
N MET A 47 7.40 -6.94 5.28
CA MET A 47 6.23 -6.83 4.41
C MET A 47 5.41 -5.60 4.80
N ILE A 48 5.01 -4.84 3.78
CA ILE A 48 4.03 -3.76 3.90
C ILE A 48 2.68 -4.23 3.40
N ASP A 49 1.65 -3.49 3.75
CA ASP A 49 0.30 -3.65 3.23
C ASP A 49 -0.13 -2.36 2.51
N ILE A 50 -0.69 -2.50 1.31
CA ILE A 50 -1.24 -1.40 0.51
C ILE A 50 -2.76 -1.60 0.51
N ILE A 51 -3.43 -0.92 1.43
CA ILE A 51 -4.85 -1.13 1.72
C ILE A 51 -5.61 0.20 1.79
N ASN A 52 -6.86 0.18 1.33
CA ASN A 52 -7.73 1.35 1.33
C ASN A 52 -8.29 1.62 2.72
N GLN A 53 -7.73 2.61 3.42
CA GLN A 53 -8.21 3.10 4.72
C GLN A 53 -8.62 4.58 4.66
N PRO A 54 -9.86 4.89 4.24
CA PRO A 54 -10.32 6.27 4.16
C PRO A 54 -10.38 6.93 5.54
N LYS A 55 -9.88 8.16 5.62
CA LYS A 55 -9.97 8.98 6.83
C LYS A 55 -11.44 9.18 7.24
N GLY A 56 -11.71 8.98 8.53
CA GLY A 56 -13.06 9.14 9.08
C GLY A 56 -14.01 8.00 8.75
N SER A 57 -13.54 6.91 8.13
CA SER A 57 -14.33 5.69 8.01
C SER A 57 -14.68 5.15 9.39
N ARG A 58 -15.94 4.74 9.57
CA ARG A 58 -16.41 4.09 10.81
C ARG A 58 -15.83 2.68 10.98
N THR A 59 -15.57 1.99 9.86
CA THR A 59 -15.04 0.61 9.86
C THR A 59 -13.52 0.58 9.71
N GLY A 60 -12.91 1.71 9.34
CA GLY A 60 -11.51 1.78 8.90
C GLY A 60 -11.32 1.44 7.42
N PHE A 61 -12.36 1.01 6.71
CA PHE A 61 -12.32 0.61 5.31
C PHE A 61 -13.30 1.43 4.44
N GLY A 62 -13.28 1.20 3.12
CA GLY A 62 -14.30 1.73 2.22
C GLY A 62 -15.72 1.29 2.60
N PRO A 63 -16.77 2.04 2.23
CA PRO A 63 -18.16 1.75 2.61
C PRO A 63 -18.68 0.41 2.06
N HIS A 64 -18.07 -0.12 0.99
CA HIS A 64 -18.41 -1.40 0.39
C HIS A 64 -17.90 -2.61 1.21
N TRP A 65 -16.90 -2.43 2.09
CA TRP A 65 -16.25 -3.53 2.80
C TRP A 65 -17.23 -4.42 3.57
N HIS A 66 -17.22 -5.73 3.25
CA HIS A 66 -18.12 -6.74 3.82
C HIS A 66 -19.63 -6.44 3.63
N THR A 67 -19.99 -5.84 2.49
CA THR A 67 -21.38 -5.59 2.10
C THR A 67 -21.69 -6.22 0.74
N HIS A 68 -22.96 -6.16 0.32
CA HIS A 68 -23.32 -6.52 -1.05
C HIS A 68 -22.86 -5.49 -2.10
N ASP A 69 -22.44 -4.29 -1.67
CA ASP A 69 -21.92 -3.24 -2.55
C ASP A 69 -20.42 -3.44 -2.87
N ASP A 70 -19.79 -4.51 -2.36
CA ASP A 70 -18.46 -4.96 -2.80
C ASP A 70 -18.58 -5.76 -4.10
N ASP A 71 -18.88 -5.04 -5.18
CA ASP A 71 -19.09 -5.59 -6.51
C ASP A 71 -18.31 -4.79 -7.57
N MET A 72 -18.63 -5.03 -8.85
CA MET A 72 -17.92 -4.38 -9.96
C MET A 72 -18.13 -2.86 -10.04
N ASP A 73 -19.20 -2.32 -9.45
CA ASP A 73 -19.47 -0.89 -9.45
C ASP A 73 -18.55 -0.14 -8.48
N ALA A 74 -18.00 -0.83 -7.47
CA ALA A 74 -17.00 -0.28 -6.55
C ALA A 74 -15.58 -0.20 -7.17
N ILE A 75 -15.34 -0.83 -8.32
CA ILE A 75 -14.00 -0.94 -8.93
C ILE A 75 -13.72 0.23 -9.89
N ASP A 76 -12.69 1.02 -9.56
CA ASP A 76 -12.15 2.04 -10.47
C ASP A 76 -10.84 1.57 -11.14
N LYS A 77 -10.81 1.61 -12.48
CA LYS A 77 -9.62 1.31 -13.30
C LYS A 77 -8.43 2.22 -12.97
N ARG A 78 -8.66 3.45 -12.54
CA ARG A 78 -7.62 4.38 -12.10
C ARG A 78 -6.94 3.86 -10.84
N THR A 79 -7.68 3.39 -9.85
CA THR A 79 -7.13 2.79 -8.62
C THR A 79 -6.22 1.60 -8.96
N LEU A 80 -6.72 0.68 -9.79
CA LEU A 80 -5.96 -0.48 -10.25
C LEU A 80 -4.68 -0.07 -11.00
N LYS A 81 -4.78 0.91 -11.90
CA LYS A 81 -3.62 1.42 -12.65
C LYS A 81 -2.57 2.02 -11.72
N VAL A 82 -2.99 2.84 -10.76
CA VAL A 82 -2.08 3.54 -9.84
C VAL A 82 -1.32 2.53 -8.97
N VAL A 83 -2.04 1.64 -8.29
CA VAL A 83 -1.41 0.62 -7.42
C VAL A 83 -0.52 -0.32 -8.25
N GLY A 84 -1.04 -0.81 -9.37
CA GLY A 84 -0.29 -1.72 -10.26
C GLY A 84 0.98 -1.09 -10.82
N GLN A 85 0.94 0.17 -11.25
CA GLN A 85 2.10 0.89 -11.75
C GLN A 85 3.14 1.14 -10.67
N VAL A 86 2.73 1.51 -9.45
CA VAL A 86 3.67 1.72 -8.34
C VAL A 86 4.35 0.41 -7.94
N VAL A 87 3.60 -0.67 -7.81
CA VAL A 87 4.15 -1.99 -7.45
C VAL A 87 5.08 -2.50 -8.56
N ALA A 88 4.65 -2.45 -9.82
CA ALA A 88 5.48 -2.83 -10.96
C ALA A 88 6.76 -1.99 -11.03
N ALA A 89 6.65 -0.67 -10.94
CA ALA A 89 7.82 0.20 -10.95
C ALA A 89 8.76 -0.12 -9.78
N THR A 90 8.23 -0.41 -8.59
CA THR A 90 9.05 -0.79 -7.43
C THR A 90 9.87 -2.04 -7.73
N ILE A 91 9.23 -3.13 -8.19
CA ILE A 91 9.94 -4.40 -8.41
C ILE A 91 10.96 -4.32 -9.55
N TYR A 92 10.63 -3.64 -10.66
CA TYR A 92 11.55 -3.50 -11.79
C TYR A 92 12.74 -2.62 -11.43
N LYS A 93 12.50 -1.53 -10.70
CA LYS A 93 13.57 -0.61 -10.26
C LYS A 93 14.44 -1.19 -9.14
N GLU A 94 13.88 -2.06 -8.31
CA GLU A 94 14.68 -2.82 -7.34
C GLU A 94 15.59 -3.80 -8.08
N SER A 95 15.04 -4.51 -9.07
CA SER A 95 15.76 -5.52 -9.84
C SER A 95 16.90 -4.93 -10.68
N ASP A 96 16.77 -3.70 -11.18
CA ASP A 96 17.82 -3.02 -11.96
C ASP A 96 18.71 -2.09 -11.11
N GLY A 97 18.43 -1.96 -9.82
CA GLY A 97 19.18 -1.12 -8.87
C GLY A 97 18.95 0.39 -9.00
N SER A 98 17.97 0.84 -9.79
CA SER A 98 17.64 2.26 -9.97
C SER A 98 16.89 2.88 -8.79
N ILE A 99 16.36 2.07 -7.88
CA ILE A 99 16.00 2.51 -6.53
C ILE A 99 16.87 1.74 -5.54
N LYS A 100 17.66 2.46 -4.74
CA LYS A 100 18.40 1.84 -3.65
C LYS A 100 17.52 1.72 -2.43
N ALA A 101 17.71 0.67 -1.63
CA ALA A 101 17.37 0.76 -0.22
C ALA A 101 18.18 1.94 0.35
N PHE A 102 17.48 2.94 0.89
CA PHE A 102 18.17 3.97 1.66
C PHE A 102 18.79 3.26 2.88
N GLU A 103 20.11 3.37 3.02
CA GLU A 103 20.83 2.99 4.25
C GLU A 103 20.30 3.79 5.45
#